data_AF-A0AAE0J008-F1
#
_entry.id   AF-A0AAE0J008-F1
#
_cell.length_a   1.000
_cell.length_b   1.000
_cell.length_c   1.000
_cell.angle_alpha   90.00
_cell.angle_beta   90.00
_cell.angle_gamma   90.00
#
_symmetry.space_group_name_H-M   'P 1'
#
loop_
_entity.id
_entity.type
_entity.pdbx_description
1 polymer ?
#
loop_
_entity_poly.entity_id
_entity_poly.type
_entity_poly.pdbx_seq_one_letter_code
_entity_poly.pdbx_strand_id
1 'polypeptide(L)'
;MNCTLSEVCPGCGESLLSTASSVIGFLTFGIGFIFAVIAFATVARNADNEIKNLTAIVFQTNEHINCINSSLGQLVVQGDPILDKMLGLIQPSLGGFRQAHADAQEYLESFKKLPSGCKRVSWWFYEKETAATMARLESYKQHFTAIQITFLMRKLEAQSDNIALLRRDVRERISPVSGR
;
A
#
# COMPACT_ATOMS: atom_id res chain seq x y z
N MET A 1 -41.06 -86.53 -27.01
CA MET A 1 -39.84 -86.35 -27.82
C MET A 1 -39.82 -84.89 -28.25
N ASN A 2 -38.89 -83.99 -27.93
CA ASN A 2 -37.60 -84.03 -27.25
C ASN A 2 -37.40 -82.69 -26.51
N CYS A 3 -36.62 -82.72 -25.43
CA CYS A 3 -36.10 -81.55 -24.74
C CYS A 3 -35.03 -80.83 -25.58
N THR A 4 -34.83 -79.52 -25.36
CA THR A 4 -33.50 -78.94 -25.04
C THR A 4 -33.64 -77.52 -24.47
N LEU A 5 -32.70 -77.24 -23.58
CA LEU A 5 -32.60 -76.19 -22.58
C LEU A 5 -31.51 -75.19 -23.00
N SER A 6 -31.53 -73.98 -22.43
CA SER A 6 -30.44 -72.95 -22.44
C SER A 6 -30.39 -72.10 -23.73
N GLU A 7 -30.28 -70.77 -23.71
CA GLU A 7 -29.53 -69.90 -22.80
C GLU A 7 -30.31 -68.63 -22.41
N VAL A 8 -30.26 -68.33 -21.11
CA VAL A 8 -30.46 -67.00 -20.54
C VAL A 8 -29.24 -66.17 -20.95
N CYS A 9 -29.40 -65.14 -21.77
CA CYS A 9 -28.36 -64.12 -21.96
C CYS A 9 -28.20 -63.31 -20.65
N PRO A 10 -27.10 -63.42 -19.91
CA PRO A 10 -26.81 -62.56 -18.77
C PRO A 10 -25.89 -61.45 -19.26
N GLY A 11 -26.44 -60.31 -19.65
CA GLY A 11 -25.63 -59.33 -20.36
C GLY A 11 -26.18 -57.91 -20.44
N CYS A 12 -27.10 -57.51 -19.56
CA CYS A 12 -27.24 -56.10 -19.21
C CYS A 12 -26.02 -55.70 -18.36
N GLY A 13 -24.84 -55.70 -18.96
CA GLY A 13 -23.68 -55.06 -18.37
C GLY A 13 -23.83 -53.56 -18.58
N GLU A 14 -24.28 -52.84 -17.56
CA GLU A 14 -24.04 -51.41 -17.49
C GLU A 14 -22.53 -51.19 -17.74
N SER A 15 -22.20 -50.60 -18.88
CA SER A 15 -20.84 -50.52 -19.41
C SER A 15 -19.87 -49.99 -18.36
N LEU A 16 -18.93 -50.84 -17.92
CA LEU A 16 -17.80 -50.51 -17.06
C LEU A 16 -17.03 -49.26 -17.54
N LEU A 17 -17.02 -49.00 -18.85
CA LEU A 17 -16.42 -47.81 -19.46
C LEU A 17 -17.17 -46.50 -19.14
N SER A 18 -18.48 -46.54 -18.96
CA SER A 18 -19.31 -45.37 -18.61
C SER A 18 -19.14 -44.99 -17.14
N THR A 19 -19.09 -45.99 -16.26
CA THR A 19 -18.78 -45.81 -14.84
C THR A 19 -17.33 -45.39 -14.63
N ALA A 20 -16.37 -45.96 -15.37
CA ALA A 20 -14.96 -45.56 -15.29
C ALA A 20 -14.72 -44.13 -15.78
N SER A 21 -15.36 -43.68 -16.87
CA SER A 21 -15.20 -42.30 -17.35
C SER A 21 -15.82 -41.28 -16.41
N SER A 22 -16.95 -41.61 -15.78
CA SER A 22 -17.59 -40.80 -14.75
C SER A 22 -16.71 -40.69 -13.50
N VAL A 23 -16.16 -41.82 -13.02
CA VAL A 23 -15.26 -41.86 -11.86
C VAL A 23 -13.95 -41.11 -12.13
N ILE A 24 -13.35 -41.24 -13.32
CA ILE A 24 -12.16 -40.48 -13.72
C ILE A 24 -12.50 -38.98 -13.83
N GLY A 25 -13.68 -38.61 -14.33
CA GLY A 25 -14.15 -37.23 -14.36
C GLY A 25 -14.30 -36.61 -12.97
N PHE A 26 -14.93 -37.33 -12.04
CA PHE A 26 -15.06 -36.90 -10.64
C PHE A 26 -13.71 -36.80 -9.92
N LEU A 27 -12.80 -37.75 -10.17
CA LEU A 27 -11.44 -37.71 -9.63
C LEU A 27 -10.66 -36.51 -10.18
N THR A 28 -10.75 -36.24 -11.49
CA THR A 28 -10.04 -35.11 -12.11
C THR A 28 -10.57 -33.77 -11.61
N PHE A 29 -11.89 -33.64 -11.47
CA PHE A 29 -12.52 -32.46 -10.88
C PHE A 29 -12.14 -32.30 -9.39
N GLY A 30 -12.17 -33.38 -8.62
CA GLY A 30 -11.80 -33.39 -7.21
C GLY A 30 -10.32 -33.01 -6.99
N ILE A 31 -9.42 -33.55 -7.81
CA ILE A 31 -8.00 -33.20 -7.78
C ILE A 31 -7.80 -31.73 -8.15
N GLY A 32 -8.47 -31.24 -9.20
CA GLY A 32 -8.43 -29.82 -9.57
C GLY A 32 -8.94 -28.90 -8.47
N PHE A 33 -10.01 -29.29 -7.77
CA PHE A 33 -10.54 -28.57 -6.62
C PHE A 33 -9.54 -28.55 -5.45
N ILE A 34 -8.88 -29.67 -5.15
CA ILE A 34 -7.86 -29.74 -4.11
C ILE A 34 -6.67 -28.84 -4.45
N PHE A 35 -6.19 -28.85 -5.69
CA PHE A 35 -5.12 -27.94 -6.13
C PHE A 35 -5.55 -26.46 -6.02
N ALA A 36 -6.79 -26.12 -6.37
CA ALA A 36 -7.32 -24.77 -6.18
C ALA A 36 -7.37 -24.38 -4.70
N VAL A 37 -7.78 -25.29 -3.81
CA VAL A 37 -7.80 -25.08 -2.35
C VAL A 37 -6.39 -24.94 -1.78
N ILE A 38 -5.42 -25.74 -2.24
CA ILE A 38 -4.02 -25.65 -1.82
C ILE A 38 -3.38 -24.35 -2.29
N ALA A 39 -3.61 -23.95 -3.55
CA ALA A 39 -3.14 -22.68 -4.10
C ALA A 39 -3.74 -21.51 -3.31
N PHE A 40 -5.05 -21.54 -3.05
CA PHE A 40 -5.73 -20.57 -2.21
C PHE A 40 -5.16 -20.53 -0.79
N ALA A 41 -4.95 -21.70 -0.16
CA ALA A 41 -4.39 -21.78 1.19
C ALA A 41 -2.93 -21.31 1.27
N THR A 42 -2.17 -21.43 0.17
CA THR A 42 -0.77 -20.98 0.08
C THR A 42 -0.70 -19.45 -0.01
N VAL A 43 -1.50 -18.84 -0.89
CA VAL A 43 -1.60 -17.37 -1.01
C VAL A 43 -2.19 -16.76 0.26
N ALA A 44 -3.23 -17.38 0.80
CA ALA A 44 -3.90 -16.91 2.02
C ALA A 44 -3.09 -17.11 3.31
N ARG A 45 -2.03 -17.94 3.30
CA ARG A 45 -1.24 -18.22 4.51
C ARG A 45 -0.47 -17.00 5.01
N ASN A 46 -0.15 -16.05 4.12
CA ASN A 46 0.62 -14.87 4.46
C ASN A 46 -0.22 -13.62 4.74
N ALA A 47 -1.54 -13.69 4.54
CA ALA A 47 -2.47 -12.57 4.72
C ALA A 47 -2.34 -11.90 6.10
N ASP A 48 -2.29 -12.68 7.18
CA ASP A 48 -2.15 -12.14 8.54
C ASP A 48 -0.82 -11.39 8.75
N ASN A 49 0.27 -11.84 8.13
CA ASN A 49 1.57 -11.19 8.22
C ASN A 49 1.61 -9.91 7.37
N GLU A 50 1.05 -9.95 6.17
CA GLU A 50 0.95 -8.80 5.27
C GLU A 50 0.09 -7.70 5.88
N ILE A 51 -1.10 -8.03 6.39
CA ILE A 51 -1.99 -7.07 7.07
C ILE A 51 -1.27 -6.43 8.27
N LYS A 52 -0.54 -7.21 9.07
CA LYS A 52 0.25 -6.69 10.20
C LYS A 52 1.35 -5.73 9.72
N ASN A 53 2.10 -6.10 8.69
CA ASN A 53 3.17 -5.27 8.14
C ASN A 53 2.62 -3.95 7.59
N LEU A 54 1.54 -4.02 6.81
CA LEU A 54 0.87 -2.85 6.26
C LEU A 54 0.30 -1.94 7.36
N THR A 55 -0.26 -2.52 8.42
CA THR A 55 -0.70 -1.77 9.61
C THR A 55 0.45 -1.01 10.25
N ALA A 56 1.62 -1.64 10.38
CA ALA A 56 2.81 -0.97 10.93
C ALA A 56 3.27 0.18 10.03
N ILE A 57 3.26 -0.01 8.71
CA ILE A 57 3.62 1.04 7.73
C ILE A 57 2.66 2.23 7.82
N VAL A 58 1.35 1.98 7.85
CA VAL A 58 0.33 3.02 8.01
C VAL A 58 0.49 3.76 9.34
N PHE A 59 0.78 3.05 10.44
CA PHE A 59 1.02 3.67 11.74
C PHE A 59 2.27 4.57 11.74
N GLN A 60 3.40 4.07 11.23
CA GLN A 60 4.63 4.86 11.09
C GLN A 60 4.42 6.10 10.21
N THR A 61 3.59 5.97 9.17
CA THR A 61 3.25 7.08 8.28
C THR A 61 2.45 8.17 9.00
N ASN A 62 1.55 7.79 9.92
CA ASN A 62 0.81 8.75 10.74
C ASN A 62 1.75 9.60 11.61
N GLU A 63 2.72 8.97 12.28
CA GLU A 63 3.69 9.70 13.10
C GLU A 63 4.49 10.70 12.28
N HIS A 64 4.90 10.30 11.06
CA HIS A 64 5.61 11.18 10.15
C HIS A 64 4.76 12.37 9.71
N ILE A 65 3.49 12.16 9.35
CA ILE A 65 2.54 13.23 9.00
C ILE A 65 2.36 14.22 10.14
N ASN A 66 2.23 13.72 11.38
CA ASN A 66 2.01 14.57 12.54
C ASN A 66 3.25 15.43 12.86
N CYS A 67 4.45 14.85 12.74
CA CYS A 67 5.70 15.58 12.89
C CYS A 67 5.84 16.71 11.87
N ILE A 68 5.54 16.41 10.60
CA ILE A 68 5.52 17.38 9.51
C ILE A 68 4.54 18.51 9.80
N ASN A 69 3.31 18.17 10.16
CA ASN A 69 2.26 19.16 10.40
C ASN A 69 2.60 20.09 11.59
N SER A 70 3.19 19.53 12.64
CA SER A 70 3.69 20.32 13.78
C SER A 70 4.79 21.29 13.35
N SER A 71 5.75 20.81 12.56
CA SER A 71 6.87 21.63 12.05
C SER A 71 6.38 22.76 11.14
N LEU A 72 5.44 22.46 10.23
CA LEU A 72 4.81 23.48 9.39
C LEU A 72 4.05 24.50 10.23
N GLY A 73 3.30 24.06 11.26
CA GLY A 73 2.60 24.95 12.17
C GLY A 73 3.54 25.93 12.87
N GLN A 74 4.71 25.47 13.33
CA GLN A 74 5.72 26.35 13.93
C GLN A 74 6.25 27.39 12.93
N LEU A 75 6.53 26.98 11.69
CA LEU A 75 7.04 27.88 10.66
C LEU A 75 5.99 28.92 10.20
N VAL A 76 4.70 28.56 10.21
CA VAL A 76 3.60 29.51 9.99
C VAL A 76 3.56 30.56 11.11
N VAL A 77 3.64 30.13 12.38
CA VAL A 77 3.66 31.04 13.53
C VAL A 77 4.86 31.99 13.49
N GLN A 78 6.00 31.50 13.00
CA GLN A 78 7.22 32.30 12.82
C GLN A 78 7.16 33.26 11.61
N GLY A 79 6.09 33.24 10.82
CA GLY A 79 5.91 34.13 9.68
C GLY A 79 6.91 33.89 8.55
N ASP A 80 7.28 32.63 8.30
CA ASP A 80 8.28 32.29 7.30
C ASP A 80 7.82 32.67 5.87
N PRO A 81 8.52 33.60 5.19
CA PRO A 81 8.09 34.12 3.89
C PRO A 81 8.30 33.13 2.73
N ILE A 82 9.15 32.11 2.91
CA ILE A 82 9.35 31.03 1.92
C ILE A 82 8.22 30.02 2.07
N LEU A 83 7.82 29.73 3.31
CA LEU A 83 6.71 28.84 3.58
C LEU A 83 5.39 29.41 3.02
N ASP A 84 5.13 30.70 3.23
CA ASP A 84 3.90 31.35 2.74
C ASP A 84 3.72 31.16 1.23
N LYS A 85 4.81 31.30 0.47
CA LYS A 85 4.84 31.05 -0.98
C LYS A 85 4.64 29.59 -1.37
N MET A 86 5.01 28.65 -0.51
CA MET A 86 4.88 27.21 -0.75
C MET A 86 3.62 26.60 -0.15
N LEU A 87 2.89 27.34 0.69
CA LEU A 87 1.73 26.84 1.43
C LEU A 87 0.65 26.29 0.49
N GLY A 88 0.45 26.94 -0.66
CA GLY A 88 -0.50 26.52 -1.70
C GLY A 88 -0.16 25.18 -2.36
N LEU A 89 1.09 24.73 -2.30
CA LEU A 89 1.52 23.41 -2.78
C LEU A 89 1.49 22.36 -1.64
N ILE A 90 1.86 22.79 -0.43
CA ILE A 90 1.97 21.91 0.74
C ILE A 90 0.59 21.49 1.26
N GLN A 91 -0.38 22.41 1.35
CA GLN A 91 -1.69 22.11 1.93
C GLN A 91 -2.49 21.05 1.15
N PRO A 92 -2.66 21.15 -0.18
CA PRO A 92 -3.38 20.14 -0.95
C PRO A 92 -2.69 18.76 -0.88
N SER A 93 -1.36 18.75 -0.92
CA SER A 93 -0.57 17.51 -0.81
C SER A 93 -0.74 16.86 0.57
N LEU A 94 -0.68 17.65 1.66
CA LEU A 94 -0.89 17.17 3.02
C LEU A 94 -2.33 16.68 3.25
N GLY A 95 -3.33 17.36 2.66
CA GLY A 95 -4.73 16.94 2.68
C GLY A 95 -4.93 15.60 1.98
N GLY A 96 -4.43 15.45 0.75
CA GLY A 96 -4.49 14.19 0.01
C GLY A 96 -3.77 13.05 0.71
N PHE A 97 -2.63 13.33 1.35
CA PHE A 97 -1.88 12.34 2.10
C PHE A 97 -2.63 11.86 3.36
N ARG A 98 -3.27 12.78 4.10
CA ARG A 98 -4.13 12.42 5.25
C ARG A 98 -5.34 11.61 4.84
N GLN A 99 -5.97 11.95 3.72
CA GLN A 99 -7.12 11.21 3.23
C GLN A 99 -6.72 9.78 2.83
N ALA A 100 -5.65 9.62 2.04
CA ALA A 100 -5.14 8.30 1.68
C ALA A 100 -4.73 7.46 2.89
N HIS A 101 -4.21 8.10 3.94
CA HIS A 101 -3.89 7.46 5.20
C HIS A 101 -5.14 6.98 5.95
N ALA A 102 -6.16 7.83 6.06
CA ALA A 102 -7.43 7.49 6.70
C ALA A 102 -8.13 6.32 5.97
N ASP A 103 -8.16 6.37 4.64
CA ASP A 103 -8.71 5.30 3.82
C ASP A 103 -7.95 3.97 4.08
N ALA A 104 -6.61 4.00 4.04
CA ALA A 104 -5.79 2.82 4.31
C ALA A 104 -6.01 2.26 5.73
N GLN A 105 -6.17 3.14 6.72
CA GLN A 105 -6.42 2.74 8.10
C GLN A 105 -7.81 2.10 8.26
N GLU A 106 -8.85 2.69 7.69
CA GLU A 106 -10.21 2.14 7.73
C GLU A 106 -10.26 0.75 7.09
N TYR A 107 -9.62 0.60 5.92
CA TYR A 107 -9.51 -0.69 5.24
C TYR A 107 -8.81 -1.74 6.11
N LEU A 108 -7.66 -1.42 6.72
CA LEU A 108 -6.93 -2.37 7.56
C LEU A 108 -7.69 -2.74 8.85
N GLU A 109 -8.41 -1.79 9.46
CA GLU A 109 -9.27 -2.06 10.61
C GLU A 109 -10.44 -2.98 10.27
N SER A 110 -10.97 -2.91 9.05
CA SER A 110 -12.03 -3.84 8.59
C SER A 110 -11.54 -5.29 8.61
N PHE A 111 -10.29 -5.56 8.24
CA PHE A 111 -9.70 -6.90 8.28
C PHE A 111 -9.41 -7.40 9.69
N LYS A 112 -9.16 -6.51 10.66
CA LYS A 112 -8.94 -6.92 12.05
C LYS A 112 -10.19 -7.56 12.67
N LYS A 113 -11.38 -7.06 12.31
CA LYS A 113 -12.68 -7.47 12.85
C LYS A 113 -13.21 -8.80 12.30
N LEU A 114 -12.69 -9.28 11.18
CA LEU A 114 -13.14 -10.54 10.57
C LEU A 114 -12.62 -11.77 11.34
N PRO A 115 -13.31 -12.91 11.31
CA PRO A 115 -12.75 -14.19 11.77
C PRO A 115 -11.65 -14.69 10.82
N SER A 116 -10.67 -15.45 11.31
CA SER A 116 -9.43 -15.82 10.57
C SER A 116 -9.67 -16.50 9.22
N GLY A 117 -10.70 -17.34 9.10
CA GLY A 117 -11.09 -17.96 7.83
C GLY A 117 -11.63 -16.95 6.81
N CYS A 118 -12.46 -16.01 7.25
CA CYS A 118 -13.00 -14.96 6.38
C CYS A 118 -11.94 -13.91 6.02
N LYS A 119 -11.03 -13.57 6.95
CA LYS A 119 -9.91 -12.65 6.68
C LYS A 119 -9.14 -13.05 5.43
N ARG A 120 -8.87 -14.34 5.28
CA ARG A 120 -8.09 -14.90 4.17
C ARG A 120 -8.78 -14.74 2.82
N VAL A 121 -10.07 -15.05 2.76
CA VAL A 121 -10.88 -14.91 1.54
C VAL A 121 -11.06 -13.43 1.19
N SER A 122 -11.36 -12.60 2.18
CA SER A 122 -11.48 -11.15 1.99
C SER A 122 -10.15 -10.54 1.57
N TRP A 123 -9.03 -10.93 2.19
CA TRP A 123 -7.69 -10.46 1.83
C TRP A 123 -7.41 -10.72 0.37
N TRP A 124 -7.61 -11.95 -0.10
CA TRP A 124 -7.37 -12.30 -1.50
C TRP A 124 -8.21 -11.46 -2.47
N PHE A 125 -9.46 -11.15 -2.12
CA PHE A 125 -10.33 -10.32 -2.96
C PHE A 125 -9.87 -8.85 -3.00
N TYR A 126 -9.42 -8.32 -1.86
CA TYR A 126 -9.06 -6.92 -1.68
C TYR A 126 -7.55 -6.64 -1.76
N GLU A 127 -6.72 -7.66 -1.99
CA GLU A 127 -5.25 -7.55 -1.98
C GLU A 127 -4.78 -6.49 -2.99
N LYS A 128 -5.33 -6.53 -4.21
CA LYS A 128 -4.99 -5.59 -5.27
C LYS A 128 -5.41 -4.15 -4.95
N GLU A 129 -6.58 -4.00 -4.35
CA GLU A 129 -7.09 -2.68 -3.95
C GLU A 129 -6.27 -2.12 -2.79
N THR A 130 -5.92 -2.97 -1.82
CA THR A 130 -5.04 -2.62 -0.71
C THR A 130 -3.65 -2.22 -1.20
N ALA A 131 -3.08 -2.98 -2.15
CA ALA A 131 -1.80 -2.65 -2.77
C ALA A 131 -1.87 -1.31 -3.53
N ALA A 132 -2.97 -1.03 -4.23
CA ALA A 132 -3.17 0.25 -4.92
C ALA A 132 -3.27 1.43 -3.93
N THR A 133 -4.02 1.28 -2.84
CA THR A 133 -4.13 2.29 -1.77
C THR A 133 -2.78 2.55 -1.11
N MET A 134 -1.99 1.50 -0.83
CA MET A 134 -0.65 1.63 -0.26
C MET A 134 0.34 2.25 -1.25
N ALA A 135 0.23 1.94 -2.55
CA ALA A 135 1.03 2.60 -3.58
C ALA A 135 0.69 4.09 -3.71
N ARG A 136 -0.58 4.47 -3.58
CA ARG A 136 -0.99 5.89 -3.54
C ARG A 136 -0.41 6.58 -2.31
N LEU A 137 -0.45 5.94 -1.15
CA LEU A 137 0.13 6.46 0.09
C LEU A 137 1.64 6.70 -0.06
N GLU A 138 2.39 5.73 -0.60
CA GLU A 138 3.83 5.88 -0.85
C GLU A 138 4.12 6.97 -1.89
N SER A 139 3.30 7.08 -2.95
CA SER A 139 3.42 8.15 -3.94
C SER A 139 3.24 9.53 -3.29
N TYR A 140 2.21 9.72 -2.45
CA TYR A 140 2.01 10.98 -1.72
C TYR A 140 3.18 11.30 -0.80
N LYS A 141 3.73 10.31 -0.10
CA LYS A 141 4.92 10.45 0.75
C LYS A 141 6.14 10.90 -0.06
N GLN A 142 6.36 10.31 -1.24
CA GLN A 142 7.45 10.72 -2.14
C GLN A 142 7.27 12.15 -2.64
N HIS A 143 6.06 12.51 -3.09
CA HIS A 143 5.74 13.88 -3.48
C HIS A 143 5.96 14.87 -2.33
N PHE A 144 5.56 14.52 -1.12
CA PHE A 144 5.76 15.36 0.05
C PHE A 144 7.25 15.53 0.39
N THR A 145 8.02 14.46 0.29
CA THR A 145 9.49 14.49 0.49
C THR A 145 10.16 15.41 -0.54
N ALA A 146 9.73 15.38 -1.80
CA ALA A 146 10.23 16.28 -2.82
C ALA A 146 9.90 17.75 -2.51
N ILE A 147 8.70 18.03 -2.00
CA ILE A 147 8.30 19.37 -1.56
C ILE A 147 9.16 19.84 -0.38
N GLN A 148 9.43 18.97 0.61
CA GLN A 148 10.33 19.28 1.73
C GLN A 148 11.75 19.61 1.27
N ILE A 149 12.32 18.82 0.36
CA ILE A 149 13.66 19.08 -0.19
C ILE A 149 13.67 20.43 -0.91
N THR A 150 12.64 20.72 -1.70
CA THR A 150 12.51 22.00 -2.41
C THR A 150 12.44 23.17 -1.43
N PHE A 151 11.70 23.01 -0.33
CA PHE A 151 11.62 24.02 0.73
C PHE A 151 12.98 24.26 1.39
N LEU A 152 13.70 23.19 1.73
CA LEU A 152 15.05 23.27 2.31
C LEU A 152 16.06 23.92 1.37
N MET A 153 16.01 23.61 0.08
CA MET A 153 16.88 24.23 -0.94
C MET A 153 16.63 25.73 -1.02
N ARG A 154 15.37 26.18 -1.09
CA ARG A 154 15.02 27.60 -1.10
C ARG A 154 15.46 28.33 0.17
N LYS A 155 15.34 27.67 1.33
CA LYS A 155 15.84 28.17 2.61
C LYS A 155 17.35 28.38 2.58
N LEU A 156 18.10 27.42 2.06
CA LEU A 156 19.56 27.49 1.94
C LEU A 156 20.00 28.58 0.97
N GLU A 157 19.33 28.72 -0.18
CA GLU A 157 19.57 29.80 -1.14
C GLU A 157 19.38 31.17 -0.49
N ALA A 158 18.23 31.37 0.20
CA ALA A 158 17.96 32.63 0.90
C ALA A 158 19.00 32.92 2.00
N GLN A 159 19.46 31.90 2.73
CA GLN A 159 20.54 32.06 3.71
C GLN A 159 21.88 32.42 3.05
N SER A 160 22.21 31.78 1.93
CA SER A 160 23.42 32.09 1.16
C SER A 160 23.42 33.54 0.67
N ASP A 161 22.30 34.01 0.12
CA ASP A 161 22.15 35.39 -0.34
C ASP A 161 22.29 36.40 0.82
N ASN A 162 21.65 36.09 1.96
CA ASN A 162 21.77 36.92 3.15
C ASN A 162 23.22 36.98 3.67
N ILE A 163 23.96 35.87 3.65
CA ILE A 163 25.38 35.84 4.03
C ILE A 163 26.22 36.65 3.03
N ALA A 164 25.92 36.58 1.73
CA ALA A 164 26.64 37.35 0.72
C ALA A 164 26.42 38.86 0.90
N LEU A 165 25.20 39.28 1.23
CA LEU A 165 24.87 40.67 1.57
C LEU A 165 25.60 41.12 2.85
N LEU A 166 25.52 40.34 3.92
CA LEU A 166 26.25 40.61 5.17
C LEU A 166 27.75 40.75 4.93
N ARG A 167 28.34 39.88 4.09
CA ARG A 167 29.76 39.96 3.75
C ARG A 167 30.10 41.24 2.98
N ARG A 168 29.24 41.71 2.09
CA ARG A 168 29.41 42.99 1.38
C ARG A 168 29.32 44.16 2.37
N ASP A 169 28.29 44.20 3.21
CA ASP A 169 28.09 45.27 4.20
C ASP A 169 29.26 45.36 5.19
N VAL A 170 29.76 44.22 5.66
CA VAL A 170 30.93 44.17 6.55
C VAL A 170 32.18 44.67 5.83
N ARG A 171 32.39 44.29 4.56
CA ARG A 171 33.51 44.78 3.76
C ARG A 171 33.47 46.30 3.61
N GLU A 172 32.31 46.85 3.24
CA GLU A 172 32.11 48.30 3.05
C GLU A 172 32.32 49.09 4.33
N ARG A 173 31.91 48.55 5.50
CA ARG A 173 32.09 49.19 6.81
C ARG A 173 33.51 49.10 7.36
N ILE A 174 34.31 48.12 6.94
CA ILE A 174 35.72 47.97 7.37
C ILE A 174 36.68 48.76 6.46
N SER A 175 36.33 48.97 5.18
CA SER A 175 37.15 49.74 4.24
C SER A 175 37.31 51.27 4.45
N PRO A 176 36.58 52.02 5.30
CA PRO A 176 36.82 53.45 5.46
C PRO A 176 37.98 53.79 6.41
N VAL A 177 38.65 52.82 7.05
CA VAL A 177 39.63 53.09 8.12
C VAL A 177 41.10 53.05 7.64
N SER A 178 41.40 52.62 6.41
CA SER A 178 42.79 52.58 5.89
C SER A 178 43.24 53.87 5.17
N GLY A 179 42.49 54.96 5.31
CA GLY A 179 42.75 56.23 4.63
C GLY A 179 42.74 57.42 5.58
N ARG A 180 43.56 57.38 6.63
CA ARG A 180 43.96 58.60 7.35
C ARG A 180 45.29 58.40 8.07
#